data_AF-A0A6A6KYA6-F1
#
_entry.id   AF-A0A6A6KYA6-F1
#
_cell.length_a   1.000
_cell.length_b   1.000
_cell.length_c   1.000
_cell.angle_alpha   90.00
_cell.angle_beta   90.00
_cell.angle_gamma   90.00
#
_symmetry.space_group_name_H-M   'P 1'
#
loop_
_entity.id
_entity.type
_entity.pdbx_description
1 polymer ?
#
loop_
_entity_poly.entity_id
_entity_poly.type
_entity_poly.pdbx_seq_one_letter_code
_entity_poly.pdbx_strand_id
1 'polypeptide(L)'
;MSDRLSQKLLTEILSRLPVKSLLKCRCVSKSWYSLITNPSFIAHHLEKTAPRNSGLLIFRYSTTAELDTESDNERYFLYPDEGFPENPVEELDCPFKGVKRFVNIVGSCNGVFCLSDNVGGINTYRAALWNPSVRKIVKIHFPKVNYTSKGPFIHSLGFGFDSTTDDYKLVRVVYLKDSTLNYNEFPPLVEIYSLRSRGWRKVDNNLKYVMREGSTSAFLNGACHWVATKEDGISEVIVSFALGEEVFGEMEAKVDGELVFYDPKTEEISATEILGNSRSFYLDTLVESLVLLDEANEFAEEEASEDDGTNGVSKEPSSSPDGADKDLQKISEGKKCQQSCDTERSK
;
A
#
# COMPACT_ATOMS: atom_id res chain seq x y z
N MET A 1 35.68 6.47 -41.93
CA MET A 1 34.23 6.52 -42.21
C MET A 1 33.51 6.36 -40.89
N SER A 2 32.78 7.37 -40.42
CA SER A 2 32.10 7.34 -39.12
C SER A 2 30.61 7.22 -39.36
N ASP A 3 30.13 5.98 -39.45
CA ASP A 3 28.70 5.64 -39.47
C ASP A 3 28.13 5.75 -38.05
N ARG A 4 28.26 6.93 -37.44
CA ARG A 4 27.67 7.19 -36.12
C ARG A 4 26.27 7.73 -36.30
N LEU A 5 25.29 6.89 -36.01
CA LEU A 5 23.90 7.29 -35.79
C LEU A 5 23.88 8.50 -34.84
N SER A 6 23.14 9.56 -35.18
CA SER A 6 23.07 10.75 -34.33
C SER A 6 22.45 10.41 -32.97
N GLN A 7 22.85 11.12 -31.91
CA GLN A 7 22.31 10.91 -30.55
C GLN A 7 20.78 11.05 -30.52
N LYS A 8 20.21 11.95 -31.33
CA LYS A 8 18.76 12.13 -31.47
C LYS A 8 18.08 10.90 -32.07
N LEU A 9 18.63 10.35 -33.16
CA LEU A 9 18.08 9.15 -33.79
C LEU A 9 18.22 7.93 -32.88
N LEU A 10 19.35 7.80 -32.18
CA LEU A 10 19.54 6.74 -31.19
C LEU A 10 18.49 6.82 -30.07
N THR A 11 18.28 8.02 -29.53
CA THR A 11 17.27 8.28 -28.48
C THR A 11 15.88 7.88 -28.98
N GLU A 12 15.51 8.27 -30.19
CA GLU A 12 14.20 7.93 -30.77
C GLU A 12 14.04 6.42 -30.96
N ILE A 13 15.06 5.71 -31.46
CA ILE A 13 15.03 4.25 -31.63
C ILE A 13 14.88 3.56 -30.27
N LEU A 14 15.72 3.91 -29.30
CA LEU A 14 15.69 3.29 -27.97
C LEU A 14 14.36 3.59 -27.25
N SER A 15 13.81 4.79 -27.40
CA SER A 15 12.53 5.17 -26.76
C SER A 15 11.33 4.32 -27.20
N ARG A 16 11.46 3.53 -28.28
CA ARG A 16 10.41 2.64 -28.79
C ARG A 16 10.56 1.20 -28.34
N LEU A 17 11.67 0.86 -27.67
CA LEU A 17 11.92 -0.50 -27.22
C LEU A 17 11.22 -0.78 -25.89
N PRO A 18 10.77 -2.04 -25.66
CA PRO A 18 10.27 -2.46 -24.34
C PRO A 18 11.34 -2.31 -23.25
N VAL A 19 10.91 -2.17 -21.99
CA VAL A 19 11.83 -1.98 -20.85
C VAL A 19 12.83 -3.13 -20.74
N LYS A 20 12.36 -4.39 -20.86
CA LYS A 20 13.25 -5.57 -20.85
C LYS A 20 14.37 -5.50 -21.89
N SER A 21 14.09 -4.97 -23.08
CA SER A 21 15.10 -4.78 -24.13
C SER A 21 16.07 -3.65 -23.77
N LEU A 22 15.57 -2.54 -23.25
CA LEU A 22 16.39 -1.42 -22.81
C LEU A 22 17.35 -1.79 -21.67
N LEU A 23 16.91 -2.64 -20.75
CA LEU A 23 17.77 -3.17 -19.69
C LEU A 23 18.96 -3.96 -20.24
N LYS A 24 18.77 -4.74 -21.31
CA LYS A 24 19.88 -5.43 -22.00
C LYS A 24 20.79 -4.44 -22.73
N CYS A 25 20.19 -3.41 -23.33
CA CYS A 25 20.91 -2.35 -24.04
C CYS A 25 21.86 -1.54 -23.14
N ARG A 26 21.61 -1.47 -21.82
CA ARG A 26 22.52 -0.85 -20.85
C ARG A 26 23.92 -1.47 -20.85
N CYS A 27 24.05 -2.74 -21.20
CA CYS A 27 25.32 -3.46 -21.22
C CYS A 27 26.14 -3.25 -22.50
N VAL A 28 25.57 -2.60 -23.52
CA VAL A 28 26.23 -2.45 -24.85
C VAL A 28 27.38 -1.45 -24.81
N SER A 29 27.19 -0.30 -24.15
CA SER A 29 28.23 0.73 -24.01
C SER A 29 27.91 1.70 -22.87
N LYS A 30 28.94 2.41 -22.37
CA LYS A 30 28.77 3.48 -21.37
C LYS A 30 27.84 4.59 -21.85
N SER A 31 27.89 4.93 -23.14
CA SER A 31 27.01 5.96 -23.73
C SER A 31 25.55 5.52 -23.74
N TRP A 32 25.27 4.26 -24.02
CA TRP A 32 23.91 3.71 -24.00
C TRP A 32 23.39 3.60 -22.56
N TYR A 33 24.22 3.11 -21.64
CA TYR A 33 23.91 3.13 -20.22
C TYR A 33 23.51 4.54 -19.76
N SER A 34 24.37 5.53 -20.00
CA SER A 34 24.14 6.92 -19.60
C SER A 34 22.90 7.54 -20.22
N LEU A 35 22.54 7.17 -21.46
CA LEU A 35 21.33 7.64 -22.11
C LEU A 35 20.08 7.00 -21.48
N ILE A 36 20.09 5.68 -21.26
CA ILE A 36 18.93 4.93 -20.75
C ILE A 36 18.66 5.21 -19.27
N THR A 37 19.69 5.57 -18.48
CA THR A 37 19.53 5.97 -17.08
C THR A 37 19.29 7.46 -16.89
N ASN A 38 19.28 8.25 -17.97
CA ASN A 38 19.02 9.68 -17.89
C ASN A 38 17.54 9.95 -17.52
N PRO A 39 17.24 10.79 -16.52
CA PRO A 39 15.85 11.08 -16.11
C PRO A 39 14.97 11.59 -17.25
N SER A 40 15.48 12.44 -18.13
CA SER A 40 14.72 12.94 -19.28
C SER A 40 14.42 11.84 -20.31
N PHE A 41 15.33 10.88 -20.49
CA PHE A 41 15.05 9.69 -21.32
C PHE A 41 13.97 8.81 -20.69
N ILE A 42 14.05 8.58 -19.38
CA ILE A 42 13.06 7.77 -18.63
C ILE A 42 11.68 8.41 -18.72
N ALA A 43 11.57 9.71 -18.45
CA ALA A 43 10.32 10.46 -18.58
C ALA A 43 9.76 10.38 -20.01
N HIS A 44 10.60 10.61 -21.03
CA HIS A 44 10.20 10.54 -22.42
C HIS A 44 9.76 9.13 -22.87
N HIS A 45 10.43 8.10 -22.36
CA HIS A 45 10.04 6.70 -22.61
C HIS A 45 8.69 6.39 -21.95
N LEU A 46 8.50 6.82 -20.71
CA LEU A 46 7.26 6.63 -19.96
C LEU A 46 6.05 7.33 -20.62
N GLU A 47 6.22 8.57 -21.08
CA GLU A 47 5.19 9.29 -21.85
C GLU A 47 4.76 8.54 -23.11
N LYS A 48 5.69 7.78 -23.72
CA LYS A 48 5.39 6.95 -24.91
C LYS A 48 4.78 5.61 -24.55
N THR A 49 5.15 4.99 -23.43
CA THR A 49 4.66 3.66 -23.04
C THR A 49 3.36 3.69 -22.25
N ALA A 50 3.15 4.66 -21.36
CA ALA A 50 1.95 4.73 -20.53
C ALA A 50 0.64 4.74 -21.34
N PRO A 51 0.50 5.49 -22.46
CA PRO A 51 -0.72 5.46 -23.26
C PRO A 51 -0.89 4.19 -24.10
N ARG A 52 0.20 3.46 -24.36
CA ARG A 52 0.16 2.29 -25.25
C ARG A 52 -0.44 1.07 -24.57
N ASN A 53 -0.52 1.07 -23.23
CA ASN A 53 -0.74 -0.11 -22.40
C ASN A 53 0.34 -1.18 -22.68
N SER A 54 0.94 -1.78 -21.66
CA SER A 54 1.87 -2.89 -21.90
C SER A 54 1.17 -4.11 -22.49
N GLY A 55 -0.17 -4.11 -22.51
CA GLY A 55 -1.00 -5.27 -22.78
C GLY A 55 -0.90 -6.30 -21.64
N LEU A 56 -0.37 -5.89 -20.48
CA LEU A 56 -0.18 -6.73 -19.32
C LEU A 56 -0.97 -6.19 -18.12
N LEU A 57 -1.62 -7.11 -17.42
CA LEU A 57 -2.22 -6.90 -16.12
C LEU A 57 -1.30 -7.45 -15.05
N ILE A 58 -1.16 -6.72 -13.94
CA ILE A 58 -0.58 -7.26 -12.72
C ILE A 58 -1.71 -7.72 -11.80
N PHE A 59 -1.66 -8.98 -11.42
CA PHE A 59 -2.61 -9.61 -10.52
C PHE A 59 -1.91 -10.08 -9.27
N ARG A 60 -2.29 -9.51 -8.13
CA ARG A 60 -1.86 -9.98 -6.80
C ARG A 60 -3.04 -10.67 -6.15
N TYR A 61 -2.83 -11.83 -5.55
CA TYR A 61 -3.86 -12.48 -4.73
C TYR A 61 -3.27 -13.17 -3.50
N SER A 62 -4.11 -13.32 -2.47
CA SER A 62 -3.81 -14.07 -1.26
C SER A 62 -4.54 -15.42 -1.27
N THR A 63 -3.83 -16.52 -1.05
CA THR A 63 -4.40 -17.89 -1.06
C THR A 63 -5.11 -18.28 0.23
N THR A 64 -4.94 -17.55 1.33
CA THR A 64 -5.57 -17.83 2.62
C THR A 64 -6.40 -16.65 3.10
N ALA A 65 -7.58 -16.96 3.65
CA ALA A 65 -8.46 -16.00 4.32
C ALA A 65 -8.02 -15.70 5.76
N GLU A 66 -7.18 -16.55 6.33
CA GLU A 66 -6.72 -16.49 7.72
C GLU A 66 -5.25 -16.08 7.79
N LEU A 67 -4.92 -15.25 8.79
CA LEU A 67 -3.57 -14.78 9.13
C LEU A 67 -2.72 -15.92 9.74
N ASP A 68 -2.73 -17.10 9.13
CA ASP A 68 -1.92 -18.24 9.55
C ASP A 68 -0.49 -18.11 9.02
N THR A 69 0.46 -18.28 9.94
CA THR A 69 1.76 -17.60 9.92
C THR A 69 2.88 -18.32 9.17
N GLU A 70 2.62 -19.44 8.47
CA GLU A 70 3.69 -20.34 8.03
C GLU A 70 3.90 -20.47 6.51
N SER A 71 2.92 -20.19 5.66
CA SER A 71 3.07 -20.27 4.18
C SER A 71 3.15 -18.89 3.50
N ASP A 72 3.91 -18.80 2.40
CA ASP A 72 4.00 -17.58 1.58
C ASP A 72 2.71 -17.48 0.77
N ASN A 73 1.81 -16.59 1.18
CA ASN A 73 0.44 -16.55 0.69
C ASN A 73 0.23 -15.49 -0.40
N GLU A 74 1.22 -14.63 -0.63
CA GLU A 74 1.17 -13.51 -1.56
C GLU A 74 1.82 -13.88 -2.88
N ARG A 75 1.04 -13.90 -3.96
CA ARG A 75 1.56 -14.15 -5.30
C ARG A 75 1.24 -13.00 -6.23
N TYR A 76 2.19 -12.72 -7.14
CA TYR A 76 2.10 -11.63 -8.10
C TYR A 76 2.30 -12.22 -9.49
N PHE A 77 1.33 -12.03 -10.36
CA PHE A 77 1.33 -12.58 -11.71
C PHE A 77 1.17 -11.49 -12.74
N LEU A 78 1.80 -11.69 -13.89
CA LEU A 78 1.55 -10.93 -15.10
C LEU A 78 0.67 -11.75 -16.03
N TYR A 79 -0.41 -11.14 -16.50
CA TYR A 79 -1.32 -11.71 -17.48
C TYR A 79 -1.36 -10.84 -18.73
N PRO A 80 -1.49 -11.41 -19.93
CA PRO A 80 -1.96 -10.66 -21.08
C PRO A 80 -3.38 -10.15 -20.81
N ASP A 81 -3.66 -8.90 -21.18
CA ASP A 81 -4.97 -8.26 -20.98
C ASP A 81 -6.11 -9.08 -21.61
N GLU A 82 -5.94 -9.51 -22.87
CA GLU A 82 -6.94 -10.30 -23.60
C GLU A 82 -7.08 -11.76 -23.12
N GLY A 83 -6.20 -12.23 -22.22
CA GLY A 83 -6.15 -13.63 -21.77
C GLY A 83 -6.45 -13.85 -20.30
N PHE A 84 -6.65 -12.78 -19.51
CA PHE A 84 -6.92 -12.90 -18.07
C PHE A 84 -8.29 -13.58 -17.82
N PRO A 85 -8.40 -14.49 -16.84
CA PRO A 85 -7.40 -14.91 -15.85
C PRO A 85 -6.61 -16.18 -16.24
N GLU A 86 -6.61 -16.58 -17.50
CA GLU A 86 -5.93 -17.79 -17.97
C GLU A 86 -4.46 -17.54 -18.36
N ASN A 87 -3.60 -18.54 -18.15
CA ASN A 87 -2.22 -18.57 -18.67
C ASN A 87 -1.35 -17.34 -18.30
N PRO A 88 -0.95 -17.17 -17.03
CA PRO A 88 -0.02 -16.10 -16.67
C PRO A 88 1.29 -16.21 -17.46
N VAL A 89 1.82 -15.08 -17.92
CA VAL A 89 3.08 -15.01 -18.67
C VAL A 89 4.31 -15.00 -17.79
N GLU A 90 4.21 -14.48 -16.57
CA GLU A 90 5.31 -14.42 -15.60
C GLU A 90 4.75 -14.40 -14.18
N GLU A 91 5.38 -15.14 -13.27
CA GLU A 91 5.22 -14.93 -11.83
C GLU A 91 6.34 -14.02 -11.35
N LEU A 92 5.96 -12.93 -10.68
CA LEU A 92 6.89 -11.94 -10.16
C LEU A 92 7.26 -12.28 -8.73
N ASP A 93 8.57 -12.31 -8.47
CA ASP A 93 9.08 -12.40 -7.12
C ASP A 93 9.12 -10.99 -6.48
N CYS A 94 8.24 -10.76 -5.51
CA CYS A 94 8.21 -9.52 -4.75
C CYS A 94 9.13 -9.65 -3.52
N PRO A 95 10.21 -8.85 -3.43
CA PRO A 95 11.15 -8.94 -2.31
C PRO A 95 10.59 -8.36 -1.01
N PHE A 96 9.42 -7.71 -1.03
CA PHE A 96 8.76 -7.20 0.16
C PHE A 96 7.84 -8.25 0.77
N LYS A 97 8.23 -8.78 1.94
CA LYS A 97 7.39 -9.69 2.73
C LYS A 97 6.86 -8.94 3.95
N GLY A 98 5.55 -8.70 3.97
CA GLY A 98 4.91 -7.97 5.05
C GLY A 98 4.85 -8.75 6.37
N VAL A 99 4.44 -8.07 7.44
CA VAL A 99 4.18 -8.71 8.75
C VAL A 99 3.04 -9.71 8.60
N LYS A 100 3.18 -10.90 9.20
CA LYS A 100 2.30 -12.05 8.96
C LYS A 100 2.14 -12.39 7.47
N ARG A 101 3.13 -12.01 6.65
CA ARG A 101 3.18 -12.17 5.19
C ARG A 101 2.01 -11.51 4.45
N PHE A 102 1.36 -10.50 5.04
CA PHE A 102 0.34 -9.70 4.35
C PHE A 102 0.94 -8.44 3.73
N VAL A 103 0.66 -8.19 2.45
CA VAL A 103 1.11 -7.01 1.71
C VAL A 103 -0.08 -6.28 1.09
N ASN A 104 -0.29 -5.04 1.49
CA ASN A 104 -1.25 -4.14 0.88
C ASN A 104 -0.59 -3.28 -0.19
N ILE A 105 -1.20 -3.20 -1.37
CA ILE A 105 -0.81 -2.27 -2.43
C ILE A 105 -1.54 -0.95 -2.19
N VAL A 106 -0.79 0.08 -1.79
CA VAL A 106 -1.30 1.44 -1.54
C VAL A 106 -1.75 2.08 -2.85
N GLY A 107 -1.00 1.83 -3.92
CA GLY A 107 -1.29 2.30 -5.27
C GLY A 107 -0.12 2.05 -6.22
N SER A 108 -0.36 2.27 -7.51
CA SER A 108 0.65 2.23 -8.56
C SER A 108 0.73 3.61 -9.24
N CYS A 109 1.93 4.01 -9.65
CA CYS A 109 2.13 5.22 -10.42
C CYS A 109 3.38 5.07 -11.29
N ASN A 110 3.26 5.32 -12.59
CA ASN A 110 4.41 5.32 -13.51
C ASN A 110 5.21 4.00 -13.47
N GLY A 111 4.53 2.87 -13.27
CA GLY A 111 5.13 1.54 -13.14
C GLY A 111 5.79 1.23 -11.79
N VAL A 112 5.70 2.15 -10.83
CA VAL A 112 6.17 1.97 -9.45
C VAL A 112 4.98 1.65 -8.56
N PHE A 113 5.09 0.60 -7.75
CA PHE A 113 4.09 0.18 -6.78
C PHE A 113 4.51 0.61 -5.39
N CYS A 114 3.58 1.17 -4.61
CA CYS A 114 3.78 1.37 -3.18
C CYS A 114 3.12 0.22 -2.41
N LEU A 115 3.93 -0.47 -1.63
CA LEU A 115 3.57 -1.62 -0.81
C LEU A 115 3.62 -1.23 0.66
N SER A 116 2.75 -1.83 1.47
CA SER A 116 2.74 -1.64 2.93
C SER A 116 2.37 -2.93 3.64
N ASP A 117 2.87 -3.12 4.85
CA ASP A 117 2.50 -4.28 5.69
C ASP A 117 1.29 -4.01 6.60
N ASN A 118 0.38 -3.15 6.16
CA ASN A 118 -0.77 -2.71 6.98
C ASN A 118 -1.77 -3.82 7.23
N VAL A 119 -1.74 -4.40 8.44
CA VAL A 119 -2.75 -5.36 8.89
C VAL A 119 -3.81 -4.64 9.73
N GLY A 120 -4.93 -4.28 9.08
CA GLY A 120 -6.12 -3.79 9.75
C GLY A 120 -5.94 -2.50 10.56
N GLY A 121 -5.17 -1.54 10.04
CA GLY A 121 -5.02 -0.20 10.62
C GLY A 121 -4.17 -0.12 11.89
N ILE A 122 -4.04 -1.23 12.63
CA ILE A 122 -3.46 -1.33 13.97
C ILE A 122 -1.94 -1.58 13.92
N ASN A 123 -1.46 -2.21 12.84
CA ASN A 123 -0.08 -2.66 12.70
C ASN A 123 0.44 -2.32 11.30
N THR A 124 1.06 -1.15 11.15
CA THR A 124 1.89 -0.85 9.98
C THR A 124 3.25 -0.41 10.46
N TYR A 125 4.25 -1.15 10.03
CA TYR A 125 5.63 -0.96 10.47
C TYR A 125 6.52 -0.58 9.30
N ARG A 126 6.18 -1.00 8.08
CA ARG A 126 7.04 -0.82 6.91
C ARG A 126 6.22 -0.57 5.65
N ALA A 127 6.79 0.25 4.77
CA ALA A 127 6.35 0.38 3.39
C ALA A 127 7.53 0.11 2.45
N ALA A 128 7.25 -0.04 1.17
CA ALA A 128 8.27 -0.11 0.14
C ALA A 128 7.77 0.47 -1.18
N LEU A 129 8.68 0.99 -1.98
CA LEU A 129 8.44 1.26 -3.39
C LEU A 129 9.08 0.14 -4.21
N TRP A 130 8.33 -0.43 -5.14
CA TRP A 130 8.76 -1.55 -5.97
C TRP A 130 8.53 -1.24 -7.44
N ASN A 131 9.58 -1.34 -8.25
CA ASN A 131 9.46 -1.33 -9.71
C ASN A 131 9.76 -2.75 -10.22
N PRO A 132 8.73 -3.54 -10.60
CA PRO A 132 8.90 -4.90 -11.09
C PRO A 132 9.65 -4.96 -12.42
N SER A 133 9.50 -3.95 -13.30
CA SER A 133 10.12 -3.94 -14.63
C SER A 133 11.65 -3.88 -14.57
N VAL A 134 12.21 -3.22 -13.55
CA VAL A 134 13.66 -3.15 -13.31
C VAL A 134 14.12 -3.98 -12.12
N ARG A 135 13.18 -4.70 -11.46
CA ARG A 135 13.41 -5.55 -10.28
C ARG A 135 14.14 -4.81 -9.14
N LYS A 136 13.74 -3.57 -8.87
CA LYS A 136 14.29 -2.75 -7.79
C LYS A 136 13.24 -2.46 -6.73
N ILE A 137 13.70 -2.37 -5.49
CA ILE A 137 12.87 -2.06 -4.33
C ILE A 137 13.58 -1.04 -3.43
N VAL A 138 12.83 -0.13 -2.85
CA VAL A 138 13.27 0.78 -1.79
C VAL A 138 12.38 0.57 -0.58
N LYS A 139 12.97 0.17 0.55
CA LYS A 139 12.25 0.04 1.83
C LYS A 139 12.08 1.41 2.47
N ILE A 140 10.89 1.67 3.00
CA ILE A 140 10.50 2.88 3.71
C ILE A 140 10.21 2.50 5.16
N HIS A 141 10.95 3.12 6.08
CA HIS A 141 10.69 3.01 7.51
C HIS A 141 9.75 4.13 7.93
N PHE A 142 8.66 3.80 8.62
CA PHE A 142 7.74 4.81 9.13
C PHE A 142 8.37 5.58 10.31
N PRO A 143 7.98 6.86 10.51
CA PRO A 143 8.47 7.67 11.61
C PRO A 143 7.94 7.17 12.97
N LYS A 144 8.48 7.76 14.05
CA LYS A 144 8.32 7.27 15.44
C LYS A 144 6.88 7.14 15.95
N VAL A 145 5.88 7.74 15.29
CA VAL A 145 4.47 7.52 15.64
C VAL A 145 4.09 6.12 15.18
N ASN A 146 4.15 5.19 16.13
CA ASN A 146 3.87 3.77 15.97
C ASN A 146 3.06 3.27 17.18
N TYR A 147 2.56 2.05 17.07
CA TYR A 147 1.64 1.47 18.07
C TYR A 147 2.26 1.45 19.46
N THR A 148 3.57 1.16 19.54
CA THR A 148 4.30 1.05 20.80
C THR A 148 4.51 2.39 21.52
N SER A 149 4.55 3.52 20.80
CA SER A 149 4.78 4.83 21.40
C SER A 149 3.50 5.61 21.73
N LYS A 150 2.43 5.43 20.95
CA LYS A 150 1.20 6.23 21.05
C LYS A 150 -0.08 5.41 21.23
N GLY A 151 0.03 4.08 21.33
CA GLY A 151 -1.13 3.20 21.42
C GLY A 151 -1.84 3.01 20.07
N PRO A 152 -3.09 2.51 20.08
CA PRO A 152 -3.82 2.23 18.86
C PRO A 152 -4.14 3.53 18.10
N PHE A 153 -3.78 3.56 16.82
CA PHE A 153 -4.13 4.61 15.89
C PHE A 153 -4.73 3.99 14.63
N ILE A 154 -5.49 4.75 13.87
CA ILE A 154 -5.78 4.41 12.47
C ILE A 154 -4.95 5.30 11.59
N HIS A 155 -4.60 4.80 10.41
CA HIS A 155 -3.95 5.62 9.41
C HIS A 155 -4.36 5.21 8.02
N SER A 156 -4.26 6.18 7.12
CA SER A 156 -4.46 5.98 5.69
C SER A 156 -3.20 6.38 4.95
N LEU A 157 -2.87 5.60 3.93
CA LEU A 157 -1.73 5.84 3.06
C LEU A 157 -2.23 6.30 1.70
N GLY A 158 -1.48 7.20 1.08
CA GLY A 158 -1.67 7.53 -0.34
C GLY A 158 -0.33 7.71 -1.03
N PHE A 159 -0.23 7.20 -2.25
CA PHE A 159 1.01 7.18 -3.00
C PHE A 159 0.82 7.79 -4.38
N GLY A 160 1.78 8.60 -4.82
CA GLY A 160 1.77 9.16 -6.16
C GLY A 160 3.05 9.88 -6.54
N PHE A 161 3.05 10.42 -7.75
CA PHE A 161 4.15 11.19 -8.31
C PHE A 161 3.81 12.68 -8.31
N ASP A 162 4.65 13.47 -7.65
CA ASP A 162 4.60 14.93 -7.70
C ASP A 162 5.42 15.42 -8.90
N SER A 163 4.72 15.84 -9.97
CA SER A 163 5.36 16.38 -11.18
C SER A 163 6.00 17.75 -10.95
N THR A 164 5.63 18.49 -9.92
CA THR A 164 6.20 19.81 -9.62
C THR A 164 7.61 19.69 -9.06
N THR A 165 7.84 18.66 -8.24
CA THR A 165 9.15 18.38 -7.64
C THR A 165 9.87 17.21 -8.28
N ASP A 166 9.26 16.53 -9.26
CA ASP A 166 9.80 15.32 -9.91
C ASP A 166 10.18 14.25 -8.87
N ASP A 167 9.21 13.91 -8.02
CA ASP A 167 9.44 13.04 -6.86
C ASP A 167 8.25 12.12 -6.59
N TYR A 168 8.55 10.92 -6.10
CA TYR A 168 7.54 10.01 -5.58
C TYR A 168 7.31 10.31 -4.11
N LYS A 169 6.03 10.51 -3.75
CA LYS A 169 5.62 10.83 -2.39
C LYS A 169 4.69 9.76 -1.84
N LEU A 170 4.89 9.42 -0.56
CA LEU A 170 3.95 8.63 0.23
C LEU A 170 3.40 9.50 1.35
N VAL A 171 2.10 9.76 1.30
CA VAL A 171 1.35 10.50 2.30
C VAL A 171 0.81 9.51 3.32
N ARG A 172 0.94 9.85 4.60
CA ARG A 172 0.38 9.12 5.72
C ARG A 172 -0.45 10.08 6.56
N VAL A 173 -1.72 9.76 6.73
CA VAL A 173 -2.65 10.49 7.61
C VAL A 173 -2.92 9.62 8.82
N VAL A 174 -2.56 10.08 10.01
CA VAL A 174 -2.65 9.31 11.27
C VAL A 174 -3.65 9.96 12.21
N TYR A 175 -4.65 9.19 12.64
CA TYR A 175 -5.61 9.58 13.66
C TYR A 175 -5.31 8.80 14.94
N LEU A 176 -4.97 9.53 16.00
CA LEU A 176 -4.80 8.95 17.33
C LEU A 176 -6.17 8.74 17.96
N LYS A 177 -6.39 7.58 18.57
CA LYS A 177 -7.61 7.35 19.36
C LYS A 177 -7.50 8.14 20.66
N ASP A 178 -8.51 8.97 20.94
CA ASP A 178 -8.69 9.50 22.29
C ASP A 178 -9.23 8.40 23.24
N SER A 179 -9.41 8.75 24.51
CA SER A 179 -9.94 7.83 25.54
C SER A 179 -11.39 7.40 25.29
N THR A 180 -12.10 8.08 24.39
CA THR A 180 -13.48 7.80 23.96
C THR A 180 -13.55 7.10 22.60
N LEU A 181 -12.40 6.73 22.02
CA LEU A 181 -12.25 6.13 20.68
C LEU A 181 -12.75 7.04 19.54
N ASN A 182 -12.87 8.35 19.79
CA ASN A 182 -13.20 9.33 18.77
C ASN A 182 -11.92 9.85 18.11
N TYR A 183 -12.03 10.24 16.84
CA TYR A 183 -10.93 10.75 16.03
C TYR A 183 -11.01 12.27 15.81
N ASN A 184 -11.99 12.93 16.45
CA ASN A 184 -12.38 14.32 16.16
C ASN A 184 -11.75 15.34 17.13
N GLU A 185 -11.13 14.90 18.23
CA GLU A 185 -10.60 15.82 19.24
C GLU A 185 -9.33 16.55 18.76
N PHE A 186 -8.53 15.90 17.92
CA PHE A 186 -7.27 16.46 17.40
C PHE A 186 -7.21 16.35 15.88
N PRO A 187 -6.70 17.39 15.19
CA PRO A 187 -6.36 17.27 13.77
C PRO A 187 -5.42 16.07 13.55
N PRO A 188 -5.60 15.30 12.47
CA PRO A 188 -4.74 14.18 12.21
C PRO A 188 -3.30 14.64 11.95
N LEU A 189 -2.36 13.77 12.29
CA LEU A 189 -0.98 13.98 11.91
C LEU A 189 -0.82 13.60 10.44
N VAL A 190 -0.42 14.57 9.62
CA VAL A 190 -0.13 14.35 8.20
C VAL A 190 1.38 14.34 8.01
N GLU A 191 1.89 13.24 7.47
CA GLU A 191 3.32 13.02 7.19
C GLU A 191 3.52 12.69 5.72
N ILE A 192 4.55 13.27 5.11
CA ILE A 192 4.92 12.99 3.72
C ILE A 192 6.33 12.44 3.70
N TYR A 193 6.48 11.25 3.11
CA TYR A 193 7.76 10.72 2.69
C TYR A 193 8.08 11.20 1.28
N SER A 194 9.31 11.69 1.09
CA SER A 194 9.88 12.01 -0.23
C SER A 194 10.92 10.94 -0.58
N LEU A 195 10.79 10.32 -1.76
CA LEU A 195 11.80 9.39 -2.26
C LEU A 195 13.13 10.10 -2.51
N ARG A 196 13.08 11.32 -3.06
CA ARG A 196 14.25 12.17 -3.30
C ARG A 196 15.01 12.50 -2.02
N SER A 197 14.33 12.92 -0.96
CA SER A 197 14.99 13.29 0.30
C SER A 197 15.17 12.10 1.26
N ARG A 198 14.61 10.93 0.93
CA ARG A 198 14.61 9.70 1.74
C ARG A 198 14.13 9.91 3.17
N GLY A 199 13.19 10.85 3.36
CA GLY A 199 12.82 11.33 4.68
C GLY A 199 11.34 11.65 4.79
N TRP A 200 10.84 11.52 6.01
CA TRP A 200 9.51 11.97 6.40
C TRP A 200 9.58 13.40 6.91
N ARG A 201 8.56 14.18 6.59
CA ARG A 201 8.27 15.46 7.25
C ARG A 201 6.79 15.58 7.56
N LYS A 202 6.49 16.42 8.54
CA LYS A 202 5.12 16.75 8.93
C LYS A 202 4.59 17.88 8.06
N VAL A 203 3.29 17.86 7.85
CA VAL A 203 2.54 18.92 7.17
C VAL A 203 1.46 19.43 8.10
N ASP A 204 1.45 20.74 8.30
CA ASP A 204 0.38 21.41 9.04
C ASP A 204 -0.92 21.28 8.25
N ASN A 205 -2.00 20.93 8.93
CA ASN A 205 -3.28 20.72 8.31
C ASN A 205 -4.40 21.10 9.28
N ASN A 206 -5.58 21.34 8.70
CA ASN A 206 -6.83 21.59 9.42
C ASN A 206 -7.88 20.56 9.02
N LEU A 207 -7.46 19.32 8.75
CA LEU A 207 -8.35 18.28 8.23
C LEU A 207 -9.40 17.92 9.28
N LYS A 208 -10.67 17.94 8.87
CA LYS A 208 -11.85 17.65 9.71
C LYS A 208 -12.55 16.34 9.38
N TYR A 209 -12.00 15.60 8.42
CA TYR A 209 -12.56 14.35 7.93
C TYR A 209 -11.79 13.20 8.52
N VAL A 210 -12.48 12.09 8.76
CA VAL A 210 -11.86 10.83 9.18
C VAL A 210 -11.81 9.91 7.98
N MET A 211 -10.61 9.57 7.50
CA MET A 211 -10.47 8.60 6.41
C MET A 211 -11.04 7.25 6.83
N ARG A 212 -11.77 6.61 5.91
CA ARG A 212 -12.38 5.31 6.16
C ARG A 212 -11.29 4.26 6.41
N GLU A 213 -11.40 3.54 7.53
CA GLU A 213 -10.44 2.52 7.89
C GLU A 213 -10.36 1.42 6.82
N GLY A 214 -9.13 1.04 6.44
CA GLY A 214 -8.90 0.01 5.43
C GLY A 214 -9.24 0.42 3.99
N SER A 215 -9.62 1.68 3.75
CA SER A 215 -9.76 2.20 2.39
C SER A 215 -8.40 2.29 1.70
N THR A 216 -8.35 1.89 0.44
CA THR A 216 -7.22 2.17 -0.46
C THR A 216 -7.35 3.59 -1.00
N SER A 217 -6.22 4.22 -1.31
CA SER A 217 -6.21 5.52 -1.98
C SER A 217 -6.20 5.35 -3.49
N ALA A 218 -6.77 6.30 -4.22
CA ALA A 218 -6.57 6.44 -5.66
C ALA A 218 -5.69 7.66 -5.96
N PHE A 219 -4.67 7.48 -6.82
CA PHE A 219 -3.88 8.60 -7.32
C PHE A 219 -4.40 9.03 -8.70
N LEU A 220 -4.83 10.28 -8.80
CA LEU A 220 -5.38 10.85 -10.03
C LEU A 220 -5.06 12.34 -10.10
N ASN A 221 -4.70 12.84 -11.27
CA ASN A 221 -4.49 14.28 -11.51
C ASN A 221 -3.54 14.97 -10.49
N GLY A 222 -2.48 14.29 -10.07
CA GLY A 222 -1.52 14.85 -9.11
C GLY A 222 -1.98 14.81 -7.64
N ALA A 223 -3.12 14.20 -7.34
CA ALA A 223 -3.66 14.12 -5.98
C ALA A 223 -3.97 12.67 -5.57
N CYS A 224 -3.74 12.39 -4.28
CA CYS A 224 -4.21 11.18 -3.62
C CYS A 224 -5.64 11.39 -3.15
N HIS A 225 -6.53 10.42 -3.35
CA HIS A 225 -7.94 10.48 -3.00
C HIS A 225 -8.30 9.36 -2.05
N TRP A 226 -9.07 9.67 -1.02
CA TRP A 226 -9.57 8.71 -0.03
C TRP A 226 -11.06 8.90 0.17
N VAL A 227 -11.75 7.81 0.48
CA VAL A 227 -13.10 7.88 1.05
C VAL A 227 -12.97 8.25 2.52
N ALA A 228 -13.72 9.26 2.95
CA ALA A 228 -13.72 9.75 4.32
C ALA A 228 -15.14 10.08 4.79
N THR A 229 -15.34 10.15 6.10
CA THR A 229 -16.57 10.64 6.73
C THR A 229 -16.36 12.04 7.29
N LYS A 230 -17.41 12.87 7.18
CA LYS A 230 -17.47 14.18 7.84
C LYS A 230 -17.61 14.03 9.36
N GLU A 231 -17.46 15.13 10.10
CA GLU A 231 -17.62 15.19 11.56
C GLU A 231 -19.00 14.67 12.05
N ASP A 232 -20.03 14.73 11.20
CA ASP A 232 -21.37 14.21 11.50
C ASP A 232 -21.43 12.67 11.58
N GLY A 233 -20.37 11.97 11.14
CA GLY A 233 -20.24 10.51 11.15
C GLY A 233 -21.13 9.79 10.15
N ILE A 234 -21.88 10.50 9.31
CA ILE A 234 -22.89 9.94 8.40
C ILE A 234 -22.55 10.28 6.95
N SER A 235 -22.12 11.51 6.68
CA SER A 235 -21.86 11.98 5.33
C SER A 235 -20.52 11.47 4.82
N GLU A 236 -20.53 10.65 3.77
CA GLU A 236 -19.31 10.27 3.05
C GLU A 236 -18.88 11.37 2.07
N VAL A 237 -17.56 11.53 1.94
CA VAL A 237 -16.92 12.42 0.97
C VAL A 237 -15.68 11.76 0.40
N ILE A 238 -15.25 12.24 -0.76
CA ILE A 238 -13.90 11.97 -1.25
C ILE A 238 -13.03 13.14 -0.83
N VAL A 239 -12.01 12.87 -0.01
CA VAL A 239 -10.98 13.83 0.34
C VAL A 239 -9.81 13.64 -0.59
N SER A 240 -9.32 14.72 -1.19
CA SER A 240 -8.12 14.72 -2.01
C SER A 240 -6.97 15.41 -1.29
N PHE A 241 -5.74 15.03 -1.60
CA PHE A 241 -4.53 15.74 -1.20
C PHE A 241 -3.64 15.94 -2.43
N ALA A 242 -3.52 17.18 -2.89
CA ALA A 242 -2.70 17.54 -4.03
C ALA A 242 -1.22 17.46 -3.63
N LEU A 243 -0.44 16.62 -4.31
CA LEU A 243 0.95 16.35 -3.92
C LEU A 243 1.90 17.52 -4.20
N GLY A 244 1.61 18.36 -5.20
CA GLY A 244 2.44 19.50 -5.57
C GLY A 244 2.21 20.71 -4.66
N GLU A 245 0.95 21.06 -4.43
CA GLU A 245 0.54 22.18 -3.59
C GLU A 245 0.45 21.83 -2.10
N GLU A 246 0.34 20.54 -1.78
CA GLU A 246 0.26 19.99 -0.43
C GLU A 246 -0.97 20.49 0.34
N VAL A 247 -2.09 20.58 -0.38
CA VAL A 247 -3.39 21.04 0.14
C VAL A 247 -4.44 19.95 0.03
N PHE A 248 -5.33 19.94 1.02
CA PHE A 248 -6.50 19.07 1.00
C PHE A 248 -7.65 19.70 0.22
N GLY A 249 -8.41 18.86 -0.48
CA GLY A 249 -9.67 19.21 -1.13
C GLY A 249 -10.80 18.27 -0.70
N GLU A 250 -12.04 18.71 -0.93
CA GLU A 250 -13.26 17.91 -0.74
C GLU A 250 -13.96 17.75 -2.09
N MET A 251 -14.49 16.55 -2.32
CA MET A 251 -15.41 16.22 -3.40
C MET A 251 -16.62 15.50 -2.82
N GLU A 252 -17.82 15.79 -3.34
CA GLU A 252 -19.04 15.11 -2.92
C GLU A 252 -18.98 13.62 -3.29
N ALA A 253 -19.22 12.73 -2.33
CA ALA A 253 -19.48 11.33 -2.58
C ALA A 253 -20.99 11.08 -2.57
N LYS A 254 -21.49 10.29 -3.52
CA LYS A 254 -22.85 9.77 -3.46
C LYS A 254 -22.84 8.54 -2.56
N VAL A 255 -23.66 8.57 -1.51
CA VAL A 255 -23.60 7.65 -0.36
C VAL A 255 -24.15 6.25 -0.67
N ASP A 256 -24.74 6.04 -1.86
CA ASP A 256 -25.27 4.74 -2.28
C ASP A 256 -24.67 4.35 -3.64
N GLY A 257 -23.70 3.45 -3.62
CA GLY A 257 -23.13 2.84 -4.82
C GLY A 257 -22.84 1.37 -4.58
N GLU A 258 -23.49 0.50 -5.33
CA GLU A 258 -23.05 -0.89 -5.44
C GLU A 258 -21.81 -0.93 -6.34
N LEU A 259 -20.81 -1.75 -5.97
CA LEU A 259 -19.72 -2.04 -6.88
C LEU A 259 -20.29 -2.86 -8.04
N VAL A 260 -20.13 -2.34 -9.25
CA VAL A 260 -20.66 -2.93 -10.47
C VAL A 260 -19.55 -3.01 -11.51
N PHE A 261 -19.66 -3.97 -12.42
CA PHE A 261 -18.96 -3.88 -13.69
C PHE A 261 -19.70 -2.88 -14.58
N TYR A 262 -18.95 -1.96 -15.16
CA TYR A 262 -19.46 -0.99 -16.12
C TYR A 262 -18.65 -1.14 -17.41
N ASP A 263 -19.32 -1.48 -18.51
CA ASP A 263 -18.72 -1.46 -19.84
C ASP A 263 -18.89 -0.05 -20.44
N PRO A 264 -17.81 0.74 -20.62
CA PRO A 264 -17.91 2.08 -21.15
C PRO A 264 -18.30 2.14 -22.64
N LYS A 265 -18.27 1.03 -23.38
CA LYS A 265 -18.68 0.98 -24.79
C LYS A 265 -20.17 0.70 -24.95
N THR A 266 -20.72 -0.19 -24.12
CA THR A 266 -22.15 -0.55 -24.17
C THR A 266 -22.97 0.22 -23.14
N GLU A 267 -22.30 0.90 -22.20
CA GLU A 267 -22.87 1.53 -21.01
C GLU A 267 -23.63 0.54 -20.10
N GLU A 268 -23.40 -0.77 -20.27
CA GLU A 268 -24.05 -1.79 -19.47
C GLU A 268 -23.43 -1.89 -18.08
N ILE A 269 -24.30 -2.15 -17.11
CA ILE A 269 -23.96 -2.36 -15.71
C ILE A 269 -24.30 -3.80 -15.35
N SER A 270 -23.34 -4.56 -14.81
CA SER A 270 -23.55 -5.92 -14.31
C SER A 270 -22.99 -6.11 -12.91
N ALA A 271 -23.50 -7.11 -12.18
CA ALA A 271 -22.96 -7.48 -10.89
C ALA A 271 -21.50 -7.95 -11.05
N THR A 272 -20.65 -7.66 -10.08
CA THR A 272 -19.22 -7.99 -10.20
C THR A 272 -18.94 -9.48 -10.21
N GLU A 273 -19.86 -10.33 -9.73
CA GLU A 273 -19.66 -11.79 -9.54
C GLU A 273 -18.37 -12.17 -8.76
N ILE A 274 -17.66 -11.18 -8.21
CA ILE A 274 -16.42 -11.34 -7.46
C ILE A 274 -16.78 -11.57 -6.00
N LEU A 275 -16.49 -12.78 -5.53
CA LEU A 275 -16.62 -13.15 -4.12
C LEU A 275 -15.26 -12.95 -3.43
N GLY A 276 -15.14 -11.88 -2.64
CA GLY A 276 -13.91 -11.56 -1.90
C GLY A 276 -14.07 -10.29 -1.07
N ASN A 277 -13.14 -10.04 -0.16
CA ASN A 277 -13.03 -8.75 0.51
C ASN A 277 -11.94 -7.91 -0.16
N SER A 278 -11.79 -6.63 0.20
CA SER A 278 -10.82 -5.71 -0.40
C SER A 278 -9.35 -6.14 -0.25
N ARG A 279 -9.06 -7.18 0.55
CA ARG A 279 -7.74 -7.75 0.75
C ARG A 279 -7.50 -9.04 -0.04
N SER A 280 -8.52 -9.57 -0.71
CA SER A 280 -8.44 -10.86 -1.42
C SER A 280 -7.53 -10.80 -2.64
N PHE A 281 -7.60 -9.71 -3.42
CA PHE A 281 -6.78 -9.54 -4.61
C PHE A 281 -6.59 -8.05 -4.96
N TYR A 282 -5.67 -7.78 -5.87
CA TYR A 282 -5.43 -6.50 -6.51
C TYR A 282 -5.18 -6.75 -8.00
N LEU A 283 -5.81 -5.96 -8.85
CA LEU A 283 -5.67 -6.04 -10.31
C LEU A 283 -5.47 -4.62 -10.84
N ASP A 284 -4.43 -4.43 -11.64
CA ASP A 284 -4.15 -3.16 -12.31
C ASP A 284 -3.44 -3.40 -13.64
N THR A 285 -3.47 -2.41 -14.52
CA THR A 285 -2.66 -2.41 -15.74
C THR A 285 -1.20 -2.16 -15.38
N LEU A 286 -0.29 -3.05 -15.79
CA LEU A 286 1.13 -2.83 -15.59
C LEU A 286 1.63 -1.76 -16.57
N VAL A 287 2.15 -0.66 -16.06
CA VAL A 287 2.97 0.27 -16.85
C VAL A 287 4.43 -0.18 -16.75
N GLU A 288 5.00 -0.68 -17.84
CA GLU A 288 6.44 -0.97 -17.85
C GLU A 288 7.24 0.33 -17.77
N SER A 289 8.15 0.41 -16.80
CA SER A 289 8.87 1.65 -16.50
C SER A 289 10.36 1.46 -16.25
N LEU A 290 11.17 2.38 -16.75
CA LEU A 290 12.61 2.46 -16.46
C LEU A 290 12.95 3.21 -15.17
N VAL A 291 11.94 3.72 -14.44
CA VAL A 291 12.13 4.48 -13.21
C VAL A 291 13.05 3.75 -12.26
N LEU A 292 14.19 4.38 -11.98
CA LEU A 292 15.20 3.86 -11.08
C LEU A 292 14.84 4.31 -9.67
N LEU A 293 14.59 3.34 -8.79
CA LEU A 293 14.50 3.60 -7.36
C LEU A 293 15.93 3.54 -6.84
N ASP A 294 16.63 4.68 -6.77
CA ASP A 294 18.08 4.73 -6.52
C ASP A 294 18.57 3.84 -5.37
N GLU A 295 19.74 3.24 -5.56
CA GLU A 295 20.47 2.43 -4.58
C GLU A 295 21.42 3.32 -3.75
N ALA A 296 21.00 3.65 -2.55
CA ALA A 296 21.91 4.09 -1.50
C ALA A 296 21.48 3.44 -0.18
N ASN A 297 21.70 2.12 -0.09
CA ASN A 297 21.94 1.32 1.12
C ASN A 297 21.71 -0.17 0.82
N GLU A 298 22.60 -0.76 0.04
CA GLU A 298 23.08 -2.10 0.39
C GLU A 298 24.12 -1.87 1.50
N PHE A 299 24.13 -2.67 2.57
CA PHE A 299 24.89 -2.53 3.83
C PHE A 299 24.25 -1.66 4.93
N ALA A 300 23.14 -2.16 5.47
CA ALA A 300 22.85 -2.07 6.90
C ALA A 300 21.91 -3.22 7.28
N GLU A 301 22.41 -4.45 7.20
CA GLU A 301 21.90 -5.52 8.06
C GLU A 301 22.61 -5.34 9.41
N GLU A 302 21.94 -4.70 10.37
CA GLU A 302 22.25 -4.92 11.77
C GLU A 302 21.16 -5.84 12.32
N GLU A 303 21.56 -7.07 12.56
CA GLU A 303 20.81 -8.03 13.36
C GLU A 303 20.59 -7.44 14.75
N ALA A 304 19.33 -7.26 15.14
CA ALA A 304 18.99 -7.19 16.54
C ALA A 304 18.98 -8.62 17.07
N SER A 305 20.10 -9.05 17.63
CA SER A 305 20.20 -10.28 18.42
C SER A 305 19.26 -10.19 19.62
N GLU A 306 18.30 -11.11 19.70
CA GLU A 306 17.59 -11.45 20.93
C GLU A 306 18.59 -12.11 21.89
N ASP A 307 19.02 -11.38 22.92
CA ASP A 307 19.82 -11.92 24.01
C ASP A 307 18.88 -12.58 25.02
N ASP A 308 18.88 -13.92 24.99
CA ASP A 308 18.25 -14.81 25.96
C ASP A 308 19.09 -14.84 27.24
N GLY A 309 18.72 -14.00 28.20
CA GLY A 309 19.31 -13.95 29.52
C GLY A 309 18.61 -14.88 30.52
N THR A 310 18.86 -16.18 30.46
CA THR A 310 18.64 -17.10 31.59
C THR A 310 19.97 -17.68 32.11
N ASN A 311 20.39 -17.24 33.30
CA ASN A 311 20.57 -18.10 34.48
C ASN A 311 21.41 -17.44 35.59
N GLY A 312 20.94 -17.56 36.82
CA GLY A 312 21.66 -17.15 38.02
C GLY A 312 20.96 -17.58 39.30
N VAL A 313 20.87 -18.90 39.51
CA VAL A 313 20.41 -19.55 40.75
C VAL A 313 21.17 -19.04 41.97
N SER A 314 20.46 -18.71 43.05
CA SER A 314 20.98 -18.74 44.42
C SER A 314 19.85 -19.04 45.41
N LYS A 315 20.19 -19.90 46.37
CA LYS A 315 19.31 -20.71 47.22
C LYS A 315 18.52 -19.92 48.28
N GLU A 316 17.32 -20.45 48.52
CA GLU A 316 16.43 -20.41 49.70
C GLU A 316 17.11 -20.36 51.10
N PRO A 317 16.40 -19.97 52.20
CA PRO A 317 15.27 -20.78 52.71
C PRO A 317 14.07 -20.06 53.37
N SER A 318 12.94 -20.74 53.21
CA SER A 318 11.77 -20.92 54.10
C SER A 318 11.40 -19.86 55.17
N SER A 319 10.14 -19.39 55.09
CA SER A 319 9.17 -19.46 56.20
C SER A 319 7.80 -18.94 55.76
N SER A 320 6.78 -19.81 55.85
CA SER A 320 5.38 -19.41 56.03
C SER A 320 5.13 -19.17 57.53
N PRO A 321 4.14 -18.35 57.91
CA PRO A 321 2.80 -18.94 58.12
C PRO A 321 1.61 -18.03 57.79
N ASP A 322 0.50 -18.70 57.47
CA ASP A 322 -0.91 -18.44 57.82
C ASP A 322 -1.50 -17.02 57.87
N GLY A 323 -2.66 -16.88 57.22
CA GLY A 323 -3.61 -15.80 57.53
C GLY A 323 -4.68 -15.63 56.46
N ALA A 324 -5.84 -16.23 56.70
CA ALA A 324 -7.05 -16.13 55.89
C ALA A 324 -7.63 -14.71 55.87
N ASP A 325 -8.27 -14.31 54.76
CA ASP A 325 -9.60 -13.71 54.87
C ASP A 325 -10.46 -13.99 53.63
N LYS A 326 -11.74 -14.19 53.91
CA LYS A 326 -12.81 -14.58 53.00
C LYS A 326 -13.57 -13.35 52.51
N ASP A 327 -14.44 -13.63 51.54
CA ASP A 327 -15.67 -12.91 51.21
C ASP A 327 -15.54 -11.62 50.37
N LEU A 328 -15.98 -11.71 49.11
CA LEU A 328 -17.31 -11.22 48.71
C LEU A 328 -17.62 -11.61 47.26
N GLN A 329 -18.60 -12.50 47.10
CA GLN A 329 -19.27 -12.82 45.84
C GLN A 329 -20.79 -12.64 46.05
N LYS A 330 -21.49 -12.29 44.96
CA LYS A 330 -22.95 -12.05 44.75
C LYS A 330 -23.32 -10.57 44.88
N ILE A 331 -24.00 -9.94 43.92
CA ILE A 331 -25.29 -10.21 43.25
C ILE A 331 -25.23 -9.42 41.91
N SER A 332 -25.74 -9.80 40.72
CA SER A 332 -27.05 -10.31 40.32
C SER A 332 -27.01 -11.02 38.95
N GLU A 333 -27.84 -12.05 38.83
CA GLU A 333 -28.24 -12.76 37.61
C GLU A 333 -29.21 -11.94 36.73
N GLY A 334 -29.30 -12.31 35.46
CA GLY A 334 -30.59 -12.44 34.78
C GLY A 334 -30.79 -11.68 33.47
N LYS A 335 -30.53 -12.33 32.33
CA LYS A 335 -31.57 -12.74 31.33
C LYS A 335 -30.92 -13.29 30.06
N LYS A 336 -31.08 -14.61 29.86
CA LYS A 336 -31.01 -15.27 28.56
C LYS A 336 -32.37 -15.07 27.85
N CYS A 337 -32.36 -14.70 26.58
CA CYS A 337 -33.49 -14.87 25.68
C CYS A 337 -33.07 -15.80 24.54
N GLN A 338 -33.85 -16.85 24.35
CA GLN A 338 -33.71 -17.87 23.32
C GLN A 338 -35.13 -18.18 22.83
N GLN A 339 -35.38 -18.02 21.54
CA GLN A 339 -36.56 -18.46 20.77
C GLN A 339 -36.37 -17.93 19.33
N SER A 340 -36.74 -18.60 18.24
CA SER A 340 -37.13 -19.98 17.93
C SER A 340 -37.17 -20.04 16.39
N CYS A 341 -36.66 -21.10 15.79
CA CYS A 341 -36.87 -21.39 14.37
C CYS A 341 -38.24 -22.03 14.20
N ASP A 342 -39.14 -21.40 13.44
CA ASP A 342 -40.33 -22.07 12.91
C ASP A 342 -40.08 -22.50 11.46
N THR A 343 -40.37 -23.77 11.25
CA THR A 343 -40.32 -24.49 9.98
C THR A 343 -41.75 -24.67 9.53
N GLU A 344 -42.16 -24.10 8.40
CA GLU A 344 -43.35 -24.59 7.69
C GLU A 344 -43.12 -24.65 6.18
N ARG A 345 -43.26 -25.88 5.69
CA ARG A 345 -43.31 -26.29 4.29
C ARG A 345 -44.68 -26.98 4.15
N SER A 346 -45.52 -26.55 3.21
CA SER A 346 -46.42 -27.36 2.36
C SER A 346 -47.67 -26.58 1.93
N LYS A 347 -47.76 -26.23 0.65
CA LYS A 347 -48.54 -26.99 -0.35
C LYS A 347 -48.23 -26.51 -1.76
#